data_AF-X5PE21-F1
#
_entry.id   AF-X5PE21-F1
#
_cell.length_a   1.000
_cell.length_b   1.000
_cell.length_c   1.000
_cell.angle_alpha   90.00
_cell.angle_beta   90.00
_cell.angle_gamma   90.00
#
_symmetry.space_group_name_H-M   'P 1'
#
loop_
_entity.id
_entity.type
_entity.pdbx_description
1 polymer ?
#
loop_
_entity_poly.entity_id
_entity_poly.type
_entity_poly.pdbx_seq_one_letter_code
_entity_poly.pdbx_strand_id
1 'polypeptide(L)'
;MQIFDRIDSLIDAEDCRAAIEEARALLQRSDALTDAIDDFLLDLITLAFIVEGYGRGFELLARTLARRRWRRRVLSGGVDSARQK
;
A
#
# COMPACT_ATOMS: atom_id res chain seq x y z
N MET A 1 -7.24 -12.73 -1.22
CA MET A 1 -7.30 -11.78 -2.35
C MET A 1 -8.08 -10.51 -2.02
N GLN A 2 -9.30 -10.57 -1.47
CA GLN A 2 -10.12 -9.37 -1.22
C GLN A 2 -9.46 -8.24 -0.41
N ILE A 3 -8.62 -8.54 0.60
CA ILE A 3 -7.86 -7.52 1.34
C ILE A 3 -6.83 -6.82 0.44
N PHE A 4 -6.16 -7.56 -0.45
CA PHE A 4 -5.13 -6.98 -1.31
C PHE A 4 -5.73 -6.08 -2.41
N ASP A 5 -6.89 -6.46 -2.95
CA ASP A 5 -7.62 -5.65 -3.92
C ASP A 5 -8.13 -4.35 -3.27
N ARG A 6 -8.59 -4.44 -2.02
CA ARG A 6 -9.01 -3.28 -1.24
C ARG A 6 -7.84 -2.34 -0.96
N ILE A 7 -6.68 -2.88 -0.59
CA ILE A 7 -5.45 -2.09 -0.39
C ILE A 7 -4.98 -1.41 -1.69
N ASP A 8 -5.04 -2.08 -2.85
CA ASP A 8 -4.65 -1.47 -4.14
C ASP A 8 -5.57 -0.29 -4.52
N SER A 9 -6.85 -0.35 -4.12
CA SER A 9 -7.81 0.75 -4.35
C SER A 9 -7.54 2.00 -3.50
N LEU A 10 -6.93 1.84 -2.31
CA LEU A 10 -6.59 2.97 -1.43
C LEU A 10 -5.50 3.88 -2.02
N ILE A 11 -4.72 3.39 -2.99
CA ILE A 11 -3.71 4.19 -3.71
C ILE A 11 -4.37 5.29 -4.56
N ASP A 12 -5.60 5.05 -5.04
CA ASP A 12 -6.33 5.99 -5.89
C ASP A 12 -7.23 6.93 -5.09
N ALA A 13 -7.25 6.84 -3.76
CA ALA A 13 -8.07 7.70 -2.92
C ALA A 13 -7.65 9.17 -3.05
N GLU A 14 -8.65 10.06 -3.14
CA GLU A 14 -8.44 11.51 -3.12
C GLU A 14 -8.04 12.00 -1.72
N ASP A 15 -8.63 11.40 -0.68
CA ASP A 15 -8.28 11.66 0.72
C ASP A 15 -7.23 10.64 1.19
N CYS A 16 -5.97 11.04 1.10
CA CYS A 16 -4.84 10.24 1.55
C CYS A 16 -4.93 9.92 3.06
N ARG A 17 -5.48 10.82 3.87
CA ARG A 17 -5.54 10.63 5.33
C ARG A 17 -6.59 9.60 5.69
N ALA A 18 -7.77 9.66 5.07
CA ALA A 18 -8.79 8.63 5.21
C ALA A 18 -8.29 7.26 4.72
N ALA A 19 -7.54 7.24 3.61
CA ALA A 19 -6.97 6.00 3.06
C ALA A 19 -5.93 5.36 3.99
N ILE A 20 -5.10 6.16 4.67
CA ILE A 20 -4.15 5.68 5.68
C ILE A 20 -4.88 5.05 6.87
N GLU A 21 -5.93 5.69 7.38
CA GLU A 21 -6.71 5.15 8.51
C GLU A 21 -7.46 3.88 8.13
N GLU A 22 -8.01 3.78 6.92
CA GLU A 22 -8.63 2.54 6.44
C GLU A 22 -7.59 1.42 6.29
N ALA A 23 -6.40 1.71 5.75
CA ALA A 23 -5.30 0.75 5.70
C ALA A 23 -4.92 0.26 7.11
N ARG A 24 -4.83 1.15 8.11
CA ARG A 24 -4.59 0.82 9.53
C ARG A 24 -5.70 -0.03 10.15
N ALA A 25 -6.96 0.22 9.81
CA ALA A 25 -8.07 -0.59 10.29
C ALA A 25 -8.06 -2.01 9.68
N LEU A 26 -7.66 -2.14 8.41
CA LEU A 26 -7.48 -3.43 7.76
C LEU A 26 -6.30 -4.21 8.36
N LEU A 27 -5.22 -3.50 8.75
CA LEU A 27 -4.04 -4.02 9.44
C LEU A 27 -4.35 -4.67 10.79
N GLN A 28 -5.12 -4.00 11.65
CA GLN A 28 -5.46 -4.51 12.99
C GLN A 28 -6.28 -5.80 12.98
N ARG A 29 -6.84 -6.18 11.82
CA ARG A 29 -7.70 -7.36 11.68
C ARG A 29 -6.99 -8.57 11.09
N SER A 30 -5.70 -8.49 10.77
CA SER A 30 -4.96 -9.55 10.06
C SER A 30 -3.57 -9.79 10.65
N ASP A 31 -3.46 -10.74 11.59
CA ASP A 31 -2.19 -11.11 12.28
C ASP A 31 -1.09 -11.65 11.35
N ALA A 32 -1.43 -12.13 10.15
CA ALA A 32 -0.49 -12.79 9.24
C ALA A 32 0.17 -11.85 8.20
N LEU A 33 -0.12 -10.55 8.25
CA LEU A 33 0.18 -9.62 7.15
C LEU A 33 0.83 -8.31 7.60
N THR A 34 1.50 -8.32 8.76
CA THR A 34 2.05 -7.12 9.41
C THR A 34 3.16 -6.48 8.58
N ASP A 35 4.19 -7.25 8.18
CA ASP A 35 5.37 -6.67 7.50
C ASP A 35 5.07 -6.14 6.09
N ALA A 36 4.29 -6.89 5.29
CA ALA A 36 3.98 -6.49 3.92
C ALA A 36 3.04 -5.28 3.84
N ILE A 37 2.19 -5.09 4.86
CA ILE A 37 1.30 -3.93 4.92
C ILE A 37 1.96 -2.75 5.65
N ASP A 38 2.84 -2.94 6.63
CA ASP A 38 3.63 -1.84 7.23
C ASP A 38 4.50 -1.15 6.17
N ASP A 39 5.13 -1.94 5.30
CA ASP A 39 5.82 -1.45 4.11
C ASP A 39 4.90 -0.67 3.14
N PHE A 40 3.63 -1.09 3.02
CA PHE A 40 2.64 -0.40 2.20
C PHE A 40 2.22 0.93 2.83
N LEU A 41 2.02 0.98 4.14
CA LEU A 41 1.78 2.23 4.86
C LEU A 41 2.92 3.23 4.63
N LEU A 42 4.16 2.75 4.65
CA LEU A 42 5.33 3.58 4.42
C LEU A 42 5.35 4.16 3.00
N ASP A 43 4.92 3.37 2.00
CA ASP A 43 4.73 3.84 0.63
C ASP A 43 3.58 4.85 0.51
N LEU A 44 2.49 4.67 1.25
CA LEU A 44 1.33 5.57 1.22
C LEU A 44 1.62 6.91 1.93
N ILE A 45 2.40 6.88 3.02
CA ILE A 45 2.93 8.08 3.68
C ILE A 45 3.89 8.82 2.75
N THR A 46 4.74 8.10 2.02
CA THR A 46 5.64 8.69 1.03
C THR A 46 4.85 9.35 -0.11
N LEU A 47 3.79 8.71 -0.59
CA LEU A 47 2.87 9.26 -1.58
C LEU A 47 2.22 10.55 -1.07
N ALA A 48 1.63 10.53 0.12
CA ALA A 48 1.01 11.70 0.74
C ALA A 48 2.02 12.86 0.89
N PHE A 49 3.22 12.57 1.38
CA PHE A 49 4.30 13.54 1.52
C PHE A 49 4.70 14.18 0.17
N ILE A 50 4.80 13.39 -0.90
CA ILE A 50 5.14 13.91 -2.23
C ILE A 50 4.02 14.80 -2.78
N VAL A 51 2.77 14.35 -2.66
CA VAL A 51 1.59 15.09 -3.17
C VAL A 51 1.40 16.41 -2.40
N GLU A 52 1.54 16.38 -1.08
CA GLU A 52 1.40 17.56 -0.21
C GLU A 52 2.60 18.52 -0.35
N GLY A 53 3.83 18.00 -0.44
CA GLY A 53 5.05 18.81 -0.45
C GLY A 53 5.45 19.38 -1.82
N TYR A 54 5.15 18.67 -2.91
CA TYR A 54 5.59 19.05 -4.27
C TYR A 54 4.42 19.36 -5.22
N GLY A 55 3.18 19.23 -4.74
CA GLY A 55 1.96 19.54 -5.48
C GLY A 55 1.56 18.47 -6.49
N ARG A 56 0.40 18.68 -7.12
CA ARG A 56 -0.28 17.70 -7.99
C ARG A 56 0.50 17.25 -9.23
N GLY A 57 1.61 17.90 -9.57
CA GLY A 57 2.46 17.51 -10.70
C GLY A 57 3.10 16.13 -10.57
N PHE A 58 3.27 15.63 -9.34
CA PHE A 58 3.93 14.33 -9.07
C PHE A 58 2.97 13.23 -8.62
N GLU A 59 1.68 13.54 -8.48
CA GLU A 59 0.65 12.63 -7.95
C GLU A 59 0.56 11.32 -8.76
N LEU A 60 0.51 11.43 -10.09
CA LEU A 60 0.44 10.27 -10.98
C LEU A 60 1.69 9.39 -10.88
N LEU A 61 2.88 10.01 -10.81
CA LEU A 61 4.15 9.30 -10.70
C LEU A 61 4.27 8.59 -9.34
N ALA A 62 3.87 9.26 -8.28
CA ALA A 62 3.90 8.72 -6.94
C ALA A 62 2.89 7.55 -6.77
N ARG A 63 1.67 7.67 -7.31
CA ARG A 63 0.70 6.56 -7.35
C ARG A 63 1.24 5.36 -8.14
N THR A 64 1.85 5.63 -9.30
CA THR A 64 2.47 4.57 -10.14
C THR A 64 3.58 3.83 -9.38
N LEU A 65 4.41 4.57 -8.64
CA LEU A 65 5.48 4.01 -7.83
C LEU A 65 4.92 3.12 -6.70
N ALA A 66 3.95 3.64 -5.94
CA ALA A 66 3.29 2.91 -4.84
C ALA A 66 2.67 1.60 -5.35
N ARG A 67 1.95 1.64 -6.49
CA ARG A 67 1.35 0.46 -7.11
C ARG A 67 2.38 -0.57 -7.56
N ARG A 68 3.50 -0.14 -8.15
CA ARG A 68 4.59 -1.05 -8.56
C ARG A 68 5.23 -1.73 -7.36
N ARG A 69 5.46 -0.99 -6.27
CA ARG A 69 6.02 -1.55 -5.03
C ARG A 69 5.05 -2.53 -4.37
N TRP A 70 3.77 -2.17 -4.30
CA TRP A 70 2.71 -3.04 -3.79
C TRP A 70 2.62 -4.37 -4.56
N ARG A 71 2.51 -4.32 -5.89
CA ARG A 71 2.45 -5.54 -6.73
C ARG A 71 3.68 -6.42 -6.57
N ARG A 72 4.88 -5.82 -6.49
CA ARG A 72 6.10 -6.58 -6.24
C ARG A 72 5.99 -7.37 -4.93
N ARG A 73 5.47 -6.76 -3.86
CA ARG A 73 5.34 -7.43 -2.55
C ARG A 73 4.28 -8.53 -2.55
N VAL A 74 3.11 -8.30 -3.16
CA VAL A 74 2.07 -9.34 -3.29
C VAL A 74 2.61 -10.55 -4.06
N LEU A 75 3.41 -10.31 -5.11
CA LEU A 75 4.04 -11.38 -5.89
C LEU A 75 5.17 -12.08 -5.12
N SER A 76 5.99 -11.34 -4.36
CA SER A 76 7.07 -11.91 -3.54
C SER A 76 6.56 -12.70 -2.33
N GLY A 77 5.50 -12.24 -1.66
CA GLY A 77 4.87 -12.98 -0.54
C GLY A 77 4.27 -14.33 -0.96
N GLY A 78 3.92 -14.49 -2.24
CA GLY A 78 3.55 -15.79 -2.82
C GLY A 78 4.73 -16.76 -2.97
N VAL A 79 5.97 -16.25 -3.07
CA VAL A 79 7.19 -17.06 -3.22
C VAL A 79 7.65 -17.63 -1.87
N ASP A 80 7.49 -16.89 -0.77
CA ASP A 80 7.86 -17.38 0.56
C ASP A 80 6.92 -18.46 1.08
N SER A 81 5.62 -18.41 0.73
CA SER A 81 4.67 -19.48 1.05
C SER A 81 4.95 -20.79 0.30
N ALA A 82 5.60 -20.72 -0.88
CA ALA A 82 6.01 -21.90 -1.65
C ALA A 82 7.32 -22.55 -1.14
N ARG A 83 8.07 -21.88 -0.26
CA ARG A 83 9.34 -22.37 0.30
C ARG A 83 9.22 -23.06 1.66
N GLN A 84 8.02 -23.08 2.24
CA GLN A 84 7.70 -23.71 3.53
C GLN A 84 6.96 -25.06 3.41
N LYS A 85 6.95 -25.70 2.24
CA LYS A 85 6.52 -27.10 2.07
C LYS A 85 7.71 -27.98 1.70
#